data_AF-A0A2G4I0I0-F1
#
_entry.id   AF-A0A2G4I0I0-F1
#
_cell.length_a   1.000
_cell.length_b   1.000
_cell.length_c   1.000
_cell.angle_alpha   90.00
_cell.angle_beta   90.00
_cell.angle_gamma   90.00
#
_symmetry.space_group_name_H-M   'P 1'
#
loop_
_entity.id
_entity.type
_entity.pdbx_description
1 polymer ?
#
loop_
_entity_poly.entity_id
_entity_poly.type
_entity_poly.pdbx_seq_one_letter_code
_entity_poly.pdbx_strand_id
1 'polypeptide(L)'
;MRFFIFIFATVNPTKLSVVIITYNEAKNIASCIASFTGLADEILVVDSYSTDETPSIAESCGARILQHVFQGHIEQKNWAASQAKFDWVLSLDADEQLGEALFASILAIKNNHFCLQSIAHKGYFFNRLNHLNGKPIKGCGWYPDQKLRLWNRLAGKWGGNNPHDKFVLNTGHSSGHLQGDILHFTYPSSTDLRIQAMRFGKIGGMQYQNRHVLMLTMQFLFSGMVRFVRNYILRGGWIYGIDGLQICYWQMVETQLKYSHALKNWFFNKGKSSAHSTFLLIILMFFLCVQYTYTPSLRLGKKFSPASYYPCSINEIPRPNLDLGDHWILGQTTQNRAFSLGVKMRIAPLIS
;
A
#
# COMPACT_ATOMS: atom_id res chain seq x y z
N MET A 1 -11.80 -26.71 -59.39
CA MET A 1 -11.63 -26.78 -57.93
C MET A 1 -10.80 -25.59 -57.48
N ARG A 2 -11.39 -24.61 -56.79
CA ARG A 2 -10.63 -23.54 -56.12
C ARG A 2 -10.22 -24.06 -54.74
N PHE A 3 -8.93 -24.30 -54.55
CA PHE A 3 -8.36 -24.61 -53.23
C PHE A 3 -8.44 -23.34 -52.38
N PHE A 4 -9.32 -23.34 -51.38
CA PHE A 4 -9.27 -22.36 -50.30
C PHE A 4 -8.10 -22.73 -49.39
N ILE A 5 -7.00 -21.99 -49.49
CA ILE A 5 -5.92 -22.03 -48.51
C ILE A 5 -6.43 -21.28 -47.29
N PHE A 6 -6.86 -22.03 -46.26
CA PHE A 6 -7.07 -21.47 -44.94
C PHE A 6 -5.68 -21.14 -44.35
N ILE A 7 -5.29 -19.87 -44.41
CA ILE A 7 -4.17 -19.38 -43.63
C ILE A 7 -4.63 -19.38 -42.18
N PHE A 8 -4.25 -20.42 -41.43
CA PHE A 8 -4.28 -20.35 -39.97
C PHE A 8 -3.23 -19.32 -39.55
N ALA A 9 -3.64 -18.07 -39.33
CA ALA A 9 -2.79 -17.12 -38.65
C ALA A 9 -2.49 -17.70 -37.25
N THR A 10 -1.23 -18.04 -37.00
CA THR A 10 -0.78 -18.47 -35.68
C THR A 10 -0.85 -17.27 -34.76
N VAL A 11 -1.97 -17.19 -34.05
CA VAL A 11 -2.20 -16.24 -32.99
C VAL A 11 -1.22 -16.54 -31.86
N ASN A 12 -0.22 -15.68 -31.68
CA ASN A 12 0.70 -15.79 -30.56
C ASN A 12 0.01 -15.24 -29.31
N PRO A 13 -0.11 -16.00 -28.19
CA PRO A 13 -0.78 -15.50 -26.99
C PRO A 13 -0.15 -14.20 -26.48
N THR A 14 -0.99 -13.33 -25.91
CA THR A 14 -0.52 -12.05 -25.35
C THR A 14 0.48 -12.34 -24.22
N LYS A 15 1.69 -11.77 -24.32
CA LYS A 15 2.73 -11.96 -23.31
C LYS A 15 2.43 -11.13 -22.06
N LEU A 16 2.58 -11.76 -20.89
CA LEU A 16 2.26 -11.17 -19.59
C LEU A 16 3.49 -11.14 -18.68
N SER A 17 3.82 -9.96 -18.18
CA SER A 17 4.78 -9.80 -17.08
C SER A 17 4.03 -9.76 -15.75
N VAL A 18 4.39 -10.63 -14.81
CA VAL A 18 3.95 -10.52 -13.42
C VAL A 18 5.03 -9.78 -12.65
N VAL A 19 4.66 -8.66 -12.02
CA VAL A 19 5.58 -7.75 -11.34
C VAL A 19 5.24 -7.72 -9.85
N ILE A 20 6.20 -8.11 -9.03
CA ILE A 20 6.09 -8.19 -7.58
C ILE A 20 7.05 -7.20 -6.95
N ILE A 21 6.59 -6.40 -5.99
CA ILE A 21 7.47 -5.63 -5.11
C ILE A 21 7.56 -6.34 -3.77
N THR A 22 8.74 -6.36 -3.15
CA THR A 22 8.94 -7.13 -1.91
C THR A 22 9.98 -6.52 -0.97
N TYR A 23 9.88 -6.92 0.31
CA TYR A 23 10.86 -6.72 1.37
C TYR A 23 10.59 -7.71 2.51
N ASN A 24 11.51 -8.64 2.78
CA ASN A 24 11.44 -9.64 3.84
C ASN A 24 10.16 -10.52 3.82
N GLU A 25 9.87 -11.13 2.66
CA GLU A 25 8.70 -11.96 2.40
C GLU A 25 9.06 -13.43 2.10
N ALA A 26 10.13 -13.95 2.71
CA ALA A 26 10.59 -15.33 2.49
C ALA A 26 9.48 -16.37 2.78
N LYS A 27 8.54 -16.04 3.68
CA LYS A 27 7.41 -16.90 4.04
C LYS A 27 6.32 -16.99 2.96
N ASN A 28 6.17 -15.96 2.13
CA ASN A 28 5.01 -15.80 1.24
C ASN A 28 5.40 -15.87 -0.24
N ILE A 29 6.61 -15.43 -0.60
CA ILE A 29 7.01 -15.22 -1.99
C ILE A 29 6.90 -16.49 -2.85
N ALA A 30 7.23 -17.67 -2.30
CA ALA A 30 7.10 -18.93 -3.01
C ALA A 30 5.63 -19.25 -3.34
N SER A 31 4.72 -19.09 -2.39
CA SER A 31 3.29 -19.34 -2.59
C SER A 31 2.65 -18.29 -3.51
N CYS A 32 3.09 -17.03 -3.42
CA CYS A 32 2.73 -15.97 -4.36
C CYS A 32 3.06 -16.40 -5.80
N ILE A 33 4.31 -16.78 -6.06
CA ILE A 33 4.77 -17.20 -7.39
C ILE A 33 4.06 -18.46 -7.86
N ALA A 34 3.89 -19.45 -6.97
CA ALA A 34 3.19 -20.68 -7.28
C ALA A 34 1.75 -20.43 -7.80
N SER A 35 1.04 -19.45 -7.23
CA SER A 35 -0.36 -19.14 -7.56
C SER A 35 -0.63 -18.71 -9.01
N PHE A 36 0.40 -18.30 -9.74
CA PHE A 36 0.29 -17.91 -11.16
C PHE A 36 1.22 -18.71 -12.08
N THR A 37 1.68 -19.88 -11.63
CA THR A 37 2.50 -20.79 -12.46
C THR A 37 1.75 -21.17 -13.73
N GLY A 38 2.42 -21.07 -14.88
CA GLY A 38 1.82 -21.30 -16.20
C GLY A 38 1.04 -20.11 -16.78
N LEU A 39 0.86 -19.02 -16.01
CA LEU A 39 0.23 -17.79 -16.49
C LEU A 39 1.23 -16.72 -16.95
N ALA A 40 2.35 -16.57 -16.23
CA ALA A 40 3.36 -15.53 -16.50
C ALA A 40 4.31 -15.95 -17.63
N ASP A 41 4.63 -15.01 -18.53
CA ASP A 41 5.76 -15.16 -19.48
C ASP A 41 7.05 -14.53 -18.93
N GLU A 42 6.91 -13.60 -17.98
CA GLU A 42 7.99 -13.05 -17.18
C GLU A 42 7.53 -12.94 -15.72
N ILE A 43 8.40 -13.33 -14.80
CA ILE A 43 8.24 -13.08 -13.37
C ILE A 43 9.35 -12.09 -12.99
N LEU A 44 8.96 -10.86 -12.66
CA LEU A 44 9.87 -9.82 -12.20
C LEU A 44 9.60 -9.56 -10.71
N VAL A 45 10.62 -9.75 -9.89
CA VAL A 45 10.59 -9.40 -8.47
C VAL A 45 11.53 -8.23 -8.24
N VAL A 46 10.98 -7.12 -7.74
CA VAL A 46 11.74 -5.95 -7.30
C VAL A 46 11.89 -6.01 -5.80
N ASP A 47 13.08 -6.42 -5.38
CA ASP A 47 13.48 -6.52 -3.99
C ASP A 47 13.99 -5.17 -3.46
N SER A 48 13.51 -4.80 -2.27
CA SER A 48 13.88 -3.55 -1.63
C SER A 48 14.99 -3.74 -0.60
N TYR A 49 16.00 -4.55 -0.97
CA TYR A 49 17.12 -4.99 -0.12
C TYR A 49 16.67 -5.82 1.08
N SER A 50 15.96 -6.93 0.82
CA SER A 50 15.62 -7.91 1.85
C SER A 50 16.88 -8.44 2.53
N THR A 51 16.76 -8.70 3.84
CA THR A 51 17.82 -9.27 4.69
C THR A 51 17.61 -10.74 4.98
N ASP A 52 16.48 -11.30 4.56
CA ASP A 52 16.15 -12.72 4.66
C ASP A 52 16.37 -13.45 3.31
N GLU A 53 15.90 -14.69 3.22
CA GLU A 53 16.03 -15.54 2.04
C GLU A 53 15.04 -15.19 0.91
N THR A 54 14.34 -14.05 0.97
CA THR A 54 13.37 -13.65 -0.07
C THR A 54 13.96 -13.69 -1.48
N PRO A 55 15.16 -13.10 -1.75
CA PRO A 55 15.69 -13.06 -3.10
C PRO A 55 16.06 -14.45 -3.63
N SER A 56 16.67 -15.30 -2.80
CA SER A 56 17.11 -16.64 -3.19
C SER A 56 15.91 -17.56 -3.46
N ILE A 57 14.87 -17.48 -2.64
CA ILE A 57 13.62 -18.23 -2.86
C ILE A 57 12.98 -17.80 -4.17
N ALA A 58 12.84 -16.49 -4.41
CA ALA A 58 12.23 -15.98 -5.63
C ALA A 58 13.01 -16.40 -6.90
N GLU A 59 14.35 -16.33 -6.86
CA GLU A 59 15.21 -16.78 -7.96
C GLU A 59 15.05 -18.29 -8.21
N SER A 60 14.97 -19.11 -7.15
CA SER A 60 14.71 -20.55 -7.28
C SER A 60 13.36 -20.89 -7.93
N CYS A 61 12.39 -19.98 -7.82
CA CYS A 61 11.08 -20.06 -8.49
C CYS A 61 11.10 -19.54 -9.94
N GLY A 62 12.28 -19.18 -10.48
CA GLY A 62 12.45 -18.71 -11.86
C GLY A 62 12.18 -17.21 -12.04
N ALA A 63 12.16 -16.42 -10.96
CA ALA A 63 11.98 -14.97 -11.06
C ALA A 63 13.28 -14.26 -11.45
N ARG A 64 13.15 -13.23 -12.30
CA ARG A 64 14.20 -12.24 -12.51
C ARG A 64 14.16 -11.24 -11.35
N ILE A 65 15.23 -11.19 -10.57
CA ILE A 65 15.33 -10.30 -9.41
C ILE A 65 16.01 -8.99 -9.82
N LEU A 66 15.43 -7.86 -9.42
CA LEU A 66 16.08 -6.56 -9.44
C LEU A 66 16.06 -5.96 -8.04
N GLN A 67 17.15 -5.31 -7.64
CA GLN A 67 17.18 -4.55 -6.40
C GLN A 67 16.93 -3.07 -6.66
N HIS A 68 16.07 -2.44 -5.85
CA HIS A 68 15.78 -1.02 -5.95
C HIS A 68 15.40 -0.43 -4.59
N VAL A 69 16.01 0.71 -4.25
CA VAL A 69 15.77 1.40 -2.97
C VAL A 69 14.31 1.85 -2.91
N PHE A 70 13.62 1.49 -1.84
CA PHE A 70 12.23 1.87 -1.68
C PHE A 70 12.05 3.36 -1.40
N GLN A 71 11.41 4.05 -2.33
CA GLN A 71 11.10 5.49 -2.24
C GLN A 71 9.65 5.74 -1.80
N GLY A 72 8.79 4.74 -1.96
CA GLY A 72 7.35 4.79 -1.68
C GLY A 72 6.62 3.77 -2.56
N HIS A 73 5.37 3.44 -2.20
CA HIS A 73 4.62 2.40 -2.91
C HIS A 73 4.34 2.78 -4.37
N ILE A 74 3.99 4.03 -4.63
CA ILE A 74 3.71 4.53 -5.98
C ILE A 74 4.97 4.53 -6.84
N GLU A 75 6.07 5.04 -6.29
CA GLU A 75 7.37 5.16 -6.95
C GLU A 75 7.92 3.77 -7.29
N GLN A 76 7.90 2.85 -6.32
CA GLN A 76 8.37 1.48 -6.50
C GLN A 76 7.54 0.73 -7.55
N LYS A 77 6.21 0.84 -7.51
CA LYS A 77 5.32 0.16 -8.47
C LYS A 77 5.47 0.70 -9.89
N ASN A 78 5.66 2.01 -10.05
CA ASN A 78 5.96 2.62 -11.35
C ASN A 78 7.32 2.18 -11.89
N TRP A 79 8.35 2.21 -11.04
CA TRP A 79 9.69 1.75 -11.42
C TRP A 79 9.66 0.28 -11.83
N ALA A 80 9.07 -0.59 -11.01
CA ALA A 80 8.93 -2.01 -11.31
C ALA A 80 8.18 -2.27 -12.63
N ALA A 81 7.07 -1.58 -12.89
CA ALA A 81 6.34 -1.70 -14.15
C ALA A 81 7.16 -1.22 -15.37
N SER A 82 8.06 -0.25 -15.21
CA SER A 82 8.95 0.21 -16.28
C SER A 82 10.01 -0.83 -16.67
N GLN A 83 10.39 -1.70 -15.72
CA GLN A 83 11.38 -2.76 -15.92
C GLN A 83 10.77 -4.03 -16.55
N ALA A 84 9.45 -4.12 -16.66
CA ALA A 84 8.76 -5.25 -17.26
C ALA A 84 9.12 -5.39 -18.76
N LYS A 85 9.35 -6.63 -19.20
CA LYS A 85 9.69 -7.00 -20.57
C LYS A 85 8.50 -6.88 -21.52
N PHE A 86 7.29 -7.16 -21.03
CA PHE A 86 6.06 -7.11 -21.82
C PHE A 86 5.13 -5.98 -21.40
N ASP A 87 4.30 -5.52 -22.34
CA ASP A 87 3.42 -4.38 -22.11
C ASP A 87 2.24 -4.69 -21.21
N TRP A 88 1.76 -5.94 -21.16
CA TRP A 88 0.78 -6.33 -20.17
C TRP A 88 1.47 -6.69 -18.87
N VAL A 89 1.01 -6.04 -17.79
CA VAL A 89 1.55 -6.15 -16.45
C VAL A 89 0.44 -6.58 -15.50
N LEU A 90 0.68 -7.65 -14.76
CA LEU A 90 -0.06 -8.02 -13.56
C LEU A 90 0.81 -7.64 -12.35
N SER A 91 0.39 -6.68 -11.55
CA SER A 91 1.08 -6.35 -10.30
C SER A 91 0.48 -7.12 -9.14
N LEU A 92 1.34 -7.69 -8.30
CA LEU A 92 0.99 -8.36 -7.06
C LEU A 92 1.92 -7.87 -5.95
N ASP A 93 1.42 -7.85 -4.72
CA ASP A 93 2.27 -7.76 -3.53
C ASP A 93 2.71 -9.20 -3.14
N ALA A 94 3.87 -9.37 -2.49
CA ALA A 94 4.44 -10.72 -2.25
C ALA A 94 3.65 -11.59 -1.25
N ASP A 95 2.73 -11.00 -0.50
CA ASP A 95 1.76 -11.63 0.40
C ASP A 95 0.37 -11.86 -0.24
N GLU A 96 0.26 -11.61 -1.55
CA GLU A 96 -0.92 -11.82 -2.38
C GLU A 96 -0.78 -13.09 -3.24
N GLN A 97 -1.88 -13.81 -3.45
CA GLN A 97 -1.96 -14.99 -4.33
C GLN A 97 -3.18 -14.86 -5.26
N LEU A 98 -3.11 -15.41 -6.47
CA LEU A 98 -4.28 -15.51 -7.33
C LEU A 98 -5.19 -16.64 -6.84
N GLY A 99 -6.47 -16.33 -6.61
CA GLY A 99 -7.49 -17.37 -6.47
C GLY A 99 -7.75 -18.07 -7.80
N GLU A 100 -8.16 -19.33 -7.77
CA GLU A 100 -8.36 -20.17 -8.96
C GLU A 100 -9.30 -19.53 -10.00
N ALA A 101 -10.39 -18.91 -9.55
CA ALA A 101 -11.33 -18.21 -10.43
C ALA A 101 -10.71 -16.98 -11.11
N LEU A 102 -9.80 -16.28 -10.42
CA LEU A 102 -9.09 -15.14 -10.97
C LEU A 102 -8.02 -15.60 -11.96
N PHE A 103 -7.26 -16.64 -11.62
CA PHE A 103 -6.32 -17.28 -12.53
C PHE A 103 -7.01 -17.67 -13.83
N ALA A 104 -8.14 -18.38 -13.76
CA ALA A 104 -8.90 -18.79 -14.94
C ALA A 104 -9.39 -17.59 -15.77
N SER A 105 -9.85 -16.53 -15.10
CA SER A 105 -10.29 -15.30 -15.78
C SER A 105 -9.16 -14.58 -16.51
N ILE A 106 -7.98 -14.50 -15.90
CA ILE A 106 -6.80 -13.87 -16.53
C ILE A 106 -6.29 -14.75 -17.67
N LEU A 107 -6.25 -16.07 -17.50
CA LEU A 107 -5.83 -17.02 -18.53
C LEU A 107 -6.75 -16.94 -19.76
N ALA A 108 -8.07 -16.86 -19.54
CA ALA A 108 -9.03 -16.68 -20.62
C ALA A 108 -8.76 -15.39 -21.42
N ILE A 109 -8.47 -14.28 -20.74
CA ILE A 109 -8.08 -13.02 -21.40
C ILE A 109 -6.76 -13.15 -22.14
N LYS A 110 -5.75 -13.76 -21.52
CA LYS A 110 -4.45 -13.98 -22.15
C LYS A 110 -4.58 -14.75 -23.47
N ASN A 111 -5.44 -15.77 -23.49
CA ASN A 111 -5.63 -16.67 -24.63
C ASN A 111 -6.60 -16.12 -25.69
N ASN A 112 -7.65 -15.39 -25.30
CA ASN A 112 -8.73 -15.01 -26.22
C ASN A 112 -8.52 -13.67 -26.96
N HIS A 113 -7.49 -12.88 -26.63
CA HIS A 113 -7.34 -11.49 -27.12
C HIS A 113 -6.80 -11.31 -28.57
N PHE A 114 -7.01 -12.29 -29.46
CA PHE A 114 -6.54 -12.23 -30.86
C PHE A 114 -7.62 -12.43 -31.92
N CYS A 115 -8.88 -12.32 -31.53
CA CYS A 115 -9.97 -12.10 -32.46
C CYS A 115 -10.53 -10.70 -32.17
N LEU A 116 -10.34 -9.79 -33.14
CA LEU A 116 -10.91 -8.43 -33.22
C LEU A 116 -10.02 -7.28 -32.72
N GLN A 117 -10.06 -6.21 -33.52
CA GLN A 117 -9.45 -4.90 -33.33
C GLN A 117 -9.98 -4.14 -32.10
N SER A 118 -10.52 -4.82 -31.08
CA SER A 118 -11.04 -4.23 -29.85
C SER A 118 -10.46 -4.93 -28.63
N ILE A 119 -9.27 -4.50 -28.21
CA ILE A 119 -9.00 -4.51 -26.78
C ILE A 119 -10.00 -3.52 -26.18
N ALA A 120 -11.18 -4.01 -25.76
CA ALA A 120 -12.23 -3.16 -25.21
C ALA A 120 -11.70 -2.41 -23.98
N HIS A 121 -10.91 -3.09 -23.14
CA HIS A 121 -10.39 -2.58 -21.88
C HIS A 121 -8.85 -2.66 -21.83
N LYS A 122 -8.19 -1.58 -21.41
CA LYS A 122 -6.73 -1.52 -21.22
C LYS A 122 -6.29 -1.75 -19.77
N GLY A 123 -7.25 -2.00 -18.88
CA GLY A 123 -7.03 -2.31 -17.48
C GLY A 123 -8.19 -3.11 -16.91
N TYR A 124 -7.92 -3.91 -15.91
CA TYR A 124 -8.89 -4.80 -15.29
C TYR A 124 -8.82 -4.70 -13.77
N PHE A 125 -10.00 -4.53 -13.18
CA PHE A 125 -10.24 -4.64 -11.76
C PHE A 125 -10.51 -6.09 -11.37
N PHE A 126 -10.16 -6.43 -10.14
CA PHE A 126 -10.69 -7.58 -9.43
C PHE A 126 -10.67 -7.28 -7.94
N ASN A 127 -11.36 -8.11 -7.17
CA ASN A 127 -11.46 -7.93 -5.73
C ASN A 127 -10.22 -8.49 -5.03
N ARG A 128 -9.89 -7.89 -3.89
CA ARG A 128 -8.92 -8.41 -2.94
C ARG A 128 -9.64 -8.95 -1.71
N LEU A 129 -9.47 -10.25 -1.43
CA LEU A 129 -10.02 -10.94 -0.29
C LEU A 129 -8.98 -11.00 0.82
N ASN A 130 -9.17 -10.19 1.85
CA ASN A 130 -8.27 -10.14 3.00
C ASN A 130 -8.50 -11.32 3.94
N HIS A 131 -7.40 -11.88 4.45
CA HIS A 131 -7.40 -12.96 5.42
C HIS A 131 -6.91 -12.49 6.79
N LEU A 132 -7.55 -12.99 7.84
CA LEU A 132 -7.09 -12.87 9.22
C LEU A 132 -6.92 -14.26 9.80
N ASN A 133 -5.73 -14.58 10.33
CA ASN A 133 -5.41 -15.92 10.84
C ASN A 133 -5.70 -17.03 9.80
N GLY A 134 -5.44 -16.75 8.52
CA GLY A 134 -5.74 -17.66 7.40
C GLY A 134 -7.21 -17.78 7.01
N LYS A 135 -8.13 -17.07 7.69
CA LYS A 135 -9.57 -17.11 7.38
C LYS A 135 -9.97 -15.96 6.44
N PRO A 136 -10.70 -16.22 5.35
CA PRO A 136 -11.18 -15.17 4.46
C PRO A 136 -12.26 -14.32 5.13
N ILE A 137 -12.14 -13.00 5.07
CA ILE A 137 -13.09 -12.06 5.65
C ILE A 137 -13.78 -11.25 4.55
N LYS A 138 -15.08 -11.54 4.33
CA LYS A 138 -15.95 -10.80 3.41
C LYS A 138 -16.83 -9.75 4.10
N GLY A 139 -16.78 -9.68 5.42
CA GLY A 139 -17.48 -8.68 6.24
C GLY A 139 -16.58 -7.55 6.73
N CYS A 140 -16.99 -6.88 7.81
CA CYS A 140 -16.22 -5.81 8.48
C CYS A 140 -15.88 -4.60 7.60
N GLY A 141 -16.51 -4.47 6.43
CA GLY A 141 -16.17 -3.46 5.43
C GLY A 141 -14.82 -3.70 4.74
N TRP A 142 -14.28 -4.92 4.77
CA TRP A 142 -13.05 -5.32 4.06
C TRP A 142 -13.29 -5.80 2.64
N TYR A 143 -14.52 -6.14 2.30
CA TYR A 143 -14.90 -6.67 0.99
C TYR A 143 -16.24 -6.05 0.54
N PRO A 144 -16.43 -5.81 -0.77
CA PRO A 144 -15.44 -5.94 -1.84
C PRO A 144 -14.36 -4.85 -1.79
N ASP A 145 -13.09 -5.22 -1.98
CA ASP A 145 -11.95 -4.29 -2.13
C ASP A 145 -11.42 -4.37 -3.57
N GLN A 146 -11.94 -3.51 -4.44
CA GLN A 146 -11.61 -3.53 -5.87
C GLN A 146 -10.26 -2.86 -6.15
N LYS A 147 -9.37 -3.57 -6.86
CA LYS A 147 -8.04 -3.08 -7.26
C LYS A 147 -7.84 -3.27 -8.76
N LEU A 148 -7.34 -2.23 -9.44
CA LEU A 148 -6.86 -2.32 -10.82
C LEU A 148 -5.40 -2.75 -10.78
N ARG A 149 -5.15 -4.00 -11.19
CA ARG A 149 -3.85 -4.67 -11.00
C ARG A 149 -3.40 -5.44 -12.24
N LEU A 150 -4.25 -5.61 -13.24
CA LEU A 150 -3.87 -6.09 -14.58
C LEU A 150 -4.10 -4.98 -15.60
N TRP A 151 -3.08 -4.56 -16.33
CA TRP A 151 -3.21 -3.47 -17.30
C TRP A 151 -2.15 -3.54 -18.39
N ASN A 152 -2.35 -2.78 -19.47
CA ASN A 152 -1.30 -2.47 -20.42
C ASN A 152 -0.51 -1.24 -19.91
N ARG A 153 0.79 -1.38 -19.63
CA ARG A 153 1.64 -0.35 -19.01
C ARG A 153 1.69 0.99 -19.74
N LEU A 154 1.38 1.01 -21.04
CA LEU A 154 1.31 2.25 -21.82
C LEU A 154 -0.01 3.02 -21.61
N ALA A 155 -0.99 2.41 -20.95
CA ALA A 155 -2.34 2.94 -20.81
C ALA A 155 -2.57 3.76 -19.53
N GLY A 156 -1.59 3.87 -18.63
CA GLY A 156 -1.75 4.57 -17.36
C GLY A 156 -0.50 4.54 -16.49
N LYS A 157 -0.64 4.95 -15.24
CA LYS A 157 0.44 4.92 -14.23
C LYS A 157 -0.09 4.74 -12.81
N TRP A 158 0.77 4.31 -11.89
CA TRP A 158 0.46 4.36 -10.47
C TRP A 158 0.39 5.81 -9.99
N GLY A 159 -0.64 6.11 -9.21
CA GLY A 159 -0.86 7.40 -8.55
C GLY A 159 -1.58 7.21 -7.21
N GLY A 160 -2.19 8.27 -6.69
CA GLY A 160 -2.78 8.27 -5.35
C GLY A 160 -1.90 9.00 -4.35
N ASN A 161 -2.10 8.72 -3.06
CA ASN A 161 -1.31 9.30 -1.97
C ASN A 161 -0.68 8.17 -1.18
N ASN A 162 0.65 8.11 -1.07
CA ASN A 162 1.32 7.08 -0.28
C ASN A 162 0.73 7.02 1.15
N PRO A 163 0.33 5.83 1.68
CA PRO A 163 0.41 4.49 1.08
C PRO A 163 -0.85 4.03 0.32
N HIS A 164 -1.88 4.86 0.17
CA HIS A 164 -3.09 4.58 -0.61
C HIS A 164 -2.83 4.76 -2.13
N ASP A 165 -1.98 3.90 -2.67
CA ASP A 165 -1.72 3.85 -4.11
C ASP A 165 -2.93 3.29 -4.90
N LYS A 166 -3.08 3.76 -6.13
CA LYS A 166 -4.06 3.26 -7.10
C LYS A 166 -3.50 3.40 -8.51
N PHE A 167 -3.81 2.44 -9.38
CA PHE A 167 -3.50 2.59 -10.79
C PHE A 167 -4.53 3.52 -11.46
N VAL A 168 -4.04 4.49 -12.24
CA VAL A 168 -4.87 5.48 -12.95
C VAL A 168 -4.67 5.30 -14.45
N LEU A 169 -5.74 4.95 -15.16
CA LEU A 169 -5.75 4.88 -16.62
C LEU A 169 -5.77 6.29 -17.23
N ASN A 170 -5.07 6.45 -18.35
CA ASN A 170 -5.11 7.66 -19.18
C ASN A 170 -6.49 7.84 -19.81
N THR A 171 -6.82 9.09 -20.14
CA THR A 171 -8.08 9.45 -20.83
C THR A 171 -8.23 8.70 -22.15
N GLY A 172 -9.43 8.17 -22.41
CA GLY A 172 -9.73 7.42 -23.64
C GLY A 172 -9.55 5.90 -23.53
N HIS A 173 -8.97 5.41 -22.43
CA HIS A 173 -8.93 3.98 -22.12
C HIS A 173 -10.06 3.59 -21.17
N SER A 174 -10.64 2.41 -21.41
CA SER A 174 -11.67 1.86 -20.52
C SER A 174 -11.11 0.68 -19.70
N SER A 175 -11.83 0.33 -18.63
CA SER A 175 -11.48 -0.78 -17.73
C SER A 175 -12.61 -1.81 -17.61
N GLY A 176 -12.24 -3.08 -17.47
CA GLY A 176 -13.16 -4.17 -17.16
C GLY A 176 -13.04 -4.64 -15.71
N HIS A 177 -13.87 -5.61 -15.31
CA HIS A 177 -13.76 -6.30 -14.03
C HIS A 177 -13.72 -7.82 -14.26
N LEU A 178 -12.74 -8.50 -13.67
CA LEU A 178 -12.58 -9.95 -13.76
C LEU A 178 -13.28 -10.66 -12.62
N GLN A 179 -13.69 -11.89 -12.88
CA GLN A 179 -14.22 -12.76 -11.84
C GLN A 179 -13.08 -13.35 -11.02
N GLY A 180 -13.35 -13.59 -9.73
CA GLY A 180 -12.37 -14.09 -8.78
C GLY A 180 -11.66 -13.01 -7.97
N ASP A 181 -10.85 -13.47 -7.02
CA ASP A 181 -10.22 -12.63 -6.00
C ASP A 181 -8.69 -12.82 -6.00
N ILE A 182 -7.97 -11.75 -5.70
CA ILE A 182 -6.65 -11.87 -5.08
C ILE A 182 -6.85 -12.27 -3.63
N LEU A 183 -6.20 -13.34 -3.20
CA LEU A 183 -6.14 -13.76 -1.81
C LEU A 183 -4.99 -13.02 -1.13
N HIS A 184 -5.31 -12.16 -0.17
CA HIS A 184 -4.32 -11.33 0.52
C HIS A 184 -4.16 -11.81 1.96
N PHE A 185 -2.98 -12.32 2.30
CA PHE A 185 -2.68 -12.93 3.60
C PHE A 185 -2.11 -11.90 4.60
N THR A 186 -2.83 -10.79 4.74
CA THR A 186 -2.35 -9.56 5.40
C THR A 186 -1.98 -9.72 6.86
N TYR A 187 -2.76 -10.52 7.62
CA TYR A 187 -2.64 -10.57 9.08
C TYR A 187 -2.51 -12.03 9.55
N PRO A 188 -1.28 -12.51 9.82
CA PRO A 188 -1.05 -13.81 10.43
C PRO A 188 -1.67 -13.92 11.83
N SER A 189 -1.72 -12.80 12.57
CA SER A 189 -2.31 -12.72 13.89
C SER A 189 -3.15 -11.45 14.10
N SER A 190 -4.03 -11.46 15.11
CA SER A 190 -4.73 -10.26 15.58
C SER A 190 -3.82 -9.21 16.21
N THR A 191 -2.59 -9.59 16.60
CA THR A 191 -1.56 -8.66 17.07
C THR A 191 -1.04 -7.80 15.92
N ASP A 192 -0.85 -8.39 14.74
CA ASP A 192 -0.41 -7.67 13.54
C ASP A 192 -1.46 -6.65 13.10
N LEU A 193 -2.74 -7.04 13.15
CA LEU A 193 -3.87 -6.14 12.93
C LEU A 193 -3.84 -4.92 13.86
N ARG A 194 -3.55 -5.14 15.16
CA ARG A 194 -3.41 -4.06 16.15
C ARG A 194 -2.24 -3.14 15.82
N ILE A 195 -1.07 -3.70 15.54
CA ILE A 195 0.15 -2.93 15.21
C ILE A 195 -0.12 -2.05 13.99
N GLN A 196 -0.73 -2.62 12.96
CA GLN A 196 -1.07 -1.90 11.74
C GLN A 196 -2.07 -0.77 11.99
N ALA A 197 -3.12 -1.03 12.77
CA ALA A 197 -4.11 0.00 13.15
C ALA A 197 -3.46 1.18 13.89
N MET A 198 -2.52 0.92 14.81
CA MET A 198 -1.81 1.97 15.53
C MET A 198 -0.92 2.81 14.59
N ARG A 199 -0.22 2.15 13.66
CA ARG A 199 0.65 2.80 12.68
C ARG A 199 -0.15 3.69 11.73
N PHE A 200 -1.20 3.16 11.10
CA PHE A 200 -2.02 3.91 10.15
C PHE A 200 -2.79 5.04 10.82
N GLY A 201 -3.26 4.86 12.05
CA GLY A 201 -3.84 5.95 12.83
C GLY A 201 -2.88 7.14 12.96
N LYS A 202 -1.61 6.89 13.31
CA LYS A 202 -0.59 7.93 13.45
C LYS A 202 -0.32 8.65 12.12
N ILE A 203 -0.14 7.91 11.02
CA ILE A 203 0.16 8.47 9.69
C ILE A 203 -1.03 9.29 9.19
N GLY A 204 -2.24 8.75 9.29
CA GLY A 204 -3.46 9.40 8.81
C GLY A 204 -3.72 10.75 9.48
N GLY A 205 -3.32 10.94 10.73
CA GLY A 205 -3.50 12.20 11.45
C GLY A 205 -2.79 13.39 10.80
N MET A 206 -1.70 13.13 10.04
CA MET A 206 -0.95 14.19 9.36
C MET A 206 -1.77 14.89 8.26
N GLN A 207 -2.76 14.22 7.68
CA GLN A 207 -3.60 14.76 6.61
C GLN A 207 -4.67 15.76 7.09
N TYR A 208 -4.94 15.82 8.39
CA TYR A 208 -6.07 16.56 8.95
C TYR A 208 -5.66 17.77 9.80
N GLN A 209 -4.39 18.16 9.79
CA GLN A 209 -3.83 19.20 10.66
C GLN A 209 -4.45 20.58 10.45
N ASN A 210 -4.95 20.87 9.24
CA ASN A 210 -5.54 22.16 8.89
C ASN A 210 -7.04 22.28 9.20
N ARG A 211 -7.67 21.24 9.77
CA ARG A 211 -9.10 21.28 10.10
C ARG A 211 -9.37 22.05 11.39
N HIS A 212 -10.59 22.57 11.50
CA HIS A 212 -11.05 23.27 12.69
C HIS A 212 -11.12 22.32 13.91
N VAL A 213 -10.66 22.77 15.07
CA VAL A 213 -10.55 21.96 16.29
C VAL A 213 -11.87 21.35 16.72
N LEU A 214 -12.98 22.10 16.66
CA LEU A 214 -14.31 21.57 17.02
C LEU A 214 -14.70 20.39 16.12
N MET A 215 -14.40 20.48 14.82
CA MET A 215 -14.69 19.40 13.86
C MET A 215 -13.83 18.17 14.16
N LEU A 216 -12.54 18.37 14.47
CA LEU A 216 -11.62 17.30 14.84
C LEU A 216 -12.05 16.59 16.13
N THR A 217 -12.53 17.33 17.13
CA THR A 217 -13.05 16.76 18.38
C THR A 217 -14.30 15.93 18.14
N MET A 218 -15.28 16.46 17.39
CA MET A 218 -16.48 15.70 17.05
C MET A 218 -16.12 14.43 16.27
N GLN A 219 -15.14 14.51 15.38
CA GLN A 219 -14.65 13.36 14.64
C GLN A 219 -13.96 12.33 15.54
N PHE A 220 -13.13 12.76 16.48
CA PHE A 220 -12.50 11.90 17.47
C PHE A 220 -13.53 11.12 18.30
N LEU A 221 -14.57 11.80 18.79
CA LEU A 221 -15.59 11.19 19.64
C LEU A 221 -16.47 10.20 18.86
N PHE A 222 -17.00 10.62 17.71
CA PHE A 222 -18.09 9.89 17.05
C PHE A 222 -17.66 9.05 15.85
N SER A 223 -16.62 9.45 15.10
CA SER A 223 -16.29 8.76 13.83
C SER A 223 -15.86 7.31 14.04
N GLY A 224 -15.17 7.02 15.15
CA GLY A 224 -14.81 5.66 15.52
C GLY A 224 -16.05 4.79 15.75
N MET A 225 -17.00 5.28 16.57
CA MET A 225 -18.23 4.56 16.89
C MET A 225 -19.11 4.34 15.65
N VAL A 226 -19.24 5.37 14.81
CA VAL A 226 -19.97 5.26 13.54
C VAL A 226 -19.31 4.20 12.64
N ARG A 227 -17.98 4.18 12.54
CA ARG A 227 -17.25 3.14 11.79
C ARG A 227 -17.47 1.75 12.39
N PHE A 228 -17.44 1.62 13.72
CA PHE A 228 -17.70 0.35 14.40
C PHE A 228 -19.10 -0.18 14.11
N VAL A 229 -20.15 0.62 14.36
CA VAL A 229 -21.56 0.23 14.12
C VAL A 229 -21.76 -0.16 12.65
N ARG A 230 -21.27 0.68 11.73
CA ARG A 230 -21.36 0.39 10.30
C ARG A 230 -20.67 -0.92 9.94
N ASN A 231 -19.45 -1.15 10.41
CA ASN A 231 -18.66 -2.30 9.96
C ASN A 231 -19.05 -3.60 10.69
N TYR A 232 -19.35 -3.52 11.98
CA TYR A 232 -19.72 -4.68 12.79
C TYR A 232 -21.15 -5.11 12.51
N ILE A 233 -22.12 -4.18 12.54
CA ILE A 233 -23.55 -4.51 12.38
C ILE A 233 -23.93 -4.52 10.90
N LEU A 234 -23.75 -3.40 10.19
CA LEU A 234 -24.27 -3.26 8.81
C LEU A 234 -23.44 -4.00 7.76
N ARG A 235 -22.14 -4.19 7.99
CA ARG A 235 -21.24 -4.95 7.09
C ARG A 235 -20.91 -6.34 7.61
N GLY A 236 -21.78 -6.90 8.46
CA GLY A 236 -21.74 -8.31 8.85
C GLY A 236 -20.47 -8.72 9.61
N GLY A 237 -19.81 -7.82 10.32
CA GLY A 237 -18.66 -8.19 11.17
C GLY A 237 -19.03 -9.19 12.26
N TRP A 238 -20.26 -9.13 12.79
CA TRP A 238 -20.76 -10.08 13.78
C TRP A 238 -20.77 -11.55 13.32
N ILE A 239 -20.81 -11.81 12.01
CA ILE A 239 -20.77 -13.17 11.42
C ILE A 239 -19.44 -13.88 11.75
N TYR A 240 -18.36 -13.10 11.93
CA TYR A 240 -17.00 -13.61 12.16
C TYR A 240 -16.65 -13.74 13.65
N GLY A 241 -17.64 -13.63 14.56
CA GLY A 241 -17.46 -13.79 16.00
C GLY A 241 -16.35 -12.88 16.56
N ILE A 242 -15.40 -13.47 17.28
CA ILE A 242 -14.29 -12.73 17.91
C ILE A 242 -13.37 -12.06 16.88
N ASP A 243 -13.12 -12.71 15.74
CA ASP A 243 -12.27 -12.17 14.68
C ASP A 243 -12.92 -10.90 14.10
N GLY A 244 -14.22 -10.93 13.83
CA GLY A 244 -14.97 -9.78 13.34
C GLY A 244 -15.07 -8.63 14.35
N LEU A 245 -15.22 -8.94 15.64
CA LEU A 245 -15.20 -7.95 16.71
C LEU A 245 -13.83 -7.27 16.79
N GLN A 246 -12.73 -8.04 16.76
CA GLN A 246 -11.38 -7.51 16.78
C GLN A 246 -11.10 -6.60 15.58
N ILE A 247 -11.49 -7.01 14.37
CA ILE A 247 -11.35 -6.19 13.17
C ILE A 247 -12.07 -4.85 13.34
N CYS A 248 -13.36 -4.88 13.68
CA CYS A 248 -14.16 -3.67 13.78
C CYS A 248 -13.68 -2.75 14.92
N TYR A 249 -13.23 -3.33 16.04
CA TYR A 249 -12.66 -2.60 17.17
C TYR A 249 -11.34 -1.92 16.79
N TRP A 250 -10.40 -2.62 16.18
CA TRP A 250 -9.11 -2.01 15.80
C TRP A 250 -9.27 -0.96 14.70
N GLN A 251 -10.24 -1.12 13.79
CA GLN A 251 -10.63 -0.08 12.84
C GLN A 251 -11.24 1.16 13.50
N MET A 252 -12.02 0.98 14.57
CA MET A 252 -12.50 2.10 15.39
C MET A 252 -11.32 2.82 16.04
N VAL A 253 -10.41 2.08 16.69
CA VAL A 253 -9.23 2.63 17.35
C VAL A 253 -8.32 3.37 16.36
N GLU A 254 -8.03 2.79 15.20
CA GLU A 254 -7.30 3.45 14.10
C GLU A 254 -7.91 4.82 13.76
N THR A 255 -9.24 4.88 13.62
CA THR A 255 -9.98 6.10 13.29
C THR A 255 -9.85 7.14 14.39
N GLN A 256 -9.90 6.72 15.65
CA GLN A 256 -9.79 7.62 16.79
C GLN A 256 -8.35 8.12 16.96
N LEU A 257 -7.35 7.25 16.81
CA LEU A 257 -5.94 7.61 16.83
C LEU A 257 -5.61 8.64 15.74
N LYS A 258 -6.22 8.52 14.56
CA LYS A 258 -6.12 9.49 13.47
C LYS A 258 -6.49 10.90 13.90
N TYR A 259 -7.67 11.06 14.50
CA TYR A 259 -8.15 12.37 14.95
C TYR A 259 -7.46 12.84 16.23
N SER A 260 -7.05 11.92 17.12
CA SER A 260 -6.23 12.22 18.29
C SER A 260 -4.89 12.85 17.88
N HIS A 261 -4.19 12.28 16.88
CA HIS A 261 -2.95 12.85 16.38
C HIS A 261 -3.15 14.21 15.69
N ALA A 262 -4.24 14.37 14.93
CA ALA A 262 -4.57 15.65 14.31
C ALA A 262 -4.83 16.75 15.37
N LEU A 263 -5.61 16.43 16.42
CA LEU A 263 -5.86 17.32 17.57
C LEU A 263 -4.57 17.65 18.31
N LYS A 264 -3.74 16.65 18.60
CA LYS A 264 -2.44 16.82 19.24
C LYS A 264 -1.60 17.83 18.47
N ASN A 265 -1.42 17.62 17.16
CA ASN A 265 -0.63 18.53 16.32
C ASN A 265 -1.23 19.93 16.24
N TRP A 266 -2.56 20.06 16.20
CA TRP A 266 -3.23 21.35 16.27
C TRP A 266 -2.87 22.11 17.55
N PHE A 267 -2.92 21.45 18.71
CA PHE A 267 -2.55 22.05 20.00
C PHE A 267 -1.07 22.44 20.07
N PHE A 268 -0.17 21.60 19.56
CA PHE A 268 1.27 21.91 19.53
C PHE A 268 1.59 23.08 18.59
N ASN A 269 0.97 23.15 17.41
CA ASN A 269 1.26 24.18 16.41
C ASN A 269 0.65 25.55 16.74
N LYS A 270 -0.48 25.62 17.44
CA LYS A 270 -1.17 26.88 17.74
C LYS A 270 -0.67 27.60 19.00
N GLY A 271 0.27 27.00 19.74
CA GLY A 271 0.78 27.58 20.98
C GLY A 271 -0.29 27.60 22.09
N LYS A 272 0.14 27.43 23.34
CA LYS A 272 -0.72 27.51 24.53
C LYS A 272 -1.49 28.84 24.56
N SER A 273 -2.79 28.85 24.23
CA SER A 273 -3.69 29.92 24.67
C SER A 273 -5.16 29.53 24.52
N SER A 274 -5.76 28.99 25.59
CA SER A 274 -7.19 29.12 25.98
C SER A 274 -7.55 28.02 26.99
N ALA A 275 -8.30 28.36 28.04
CA ALA A 275 -8.83 27.39 29.02
C ALA A 275 -9.68 26.26 28.39
N HIS A 276 -10.27 26.53 27.21
CA HIS A 276 -10.99 25.51 26.43
C HIS A 276 -10.05 24.42 25.92
N SER A 277 -8.79 24.76 25.61
CA SER A 277 -7.76 23.80 25.18
C SER A 277 -7.47 22.76 26.26
N THR A 278 -7.46 23.17 27.52
CA THR A 278 -7.14 22.30 28.67
C THR A 278 -8.28 21.31 28.95
N PHE A 279 -9.53 21.77 28.89
CA PHE A 279 -10.71 20.92 29.07
C PHE A 279 -10.83 19.84 27.97
N LEU A 280 -10.59 20.22 26.72
CA LEU A 280 -10.52 19.29 25.60
C LEU A 280 -9.37 18.29 25.74
N LEU A 281 -8.23 18.71 26.25
CA LEU A 281 -7.09 17.82 26.53
C LEU A 281 -7.45 16.79 27.63
N ILE A 282 -8.15 17.21 28.68
CA ILE A 282 -8.60 16.34 29.78
C ILE A 282 -9.60 15.30 29.27
N ILE A 283 -10.57 15.70 28.43
CA ILE A 283 -11.50 14.76 27.78
C ILE A 283 -10.73 13.77 26.88
N LEU A 284 -9.78 14.26 26.09
CA LEU A 284 -8.93 13.42 25.25
C LEU A 284 -8.14 12.41 26.11
N MET A 285 -7.53 12.86 27.22
CA MET A 285 -6.78 12.00 28.13
C MET A 285 -7.68 10.99 28.85
N PHE A 286 -8.89 11.37 29.24
CA PHE A 286 -9.85 10.46 29.87
C PHE A 286 -10.30 9.37 28.89
N PHE A 287 -10.67 9.73 27.66
CA PHE A 287 -11.05 8.75 26.64
C PHE A 287 -9.89 7.84 26.23
N LEU A 288 -8.69 8.38 26.05
CA LEU A 288 -7.50 7.56 25.80
C LEU A 288 -7.22 6.62 26.99
N CYS A 289 -7.32 7.11 28.23
CA CYS A 289 -7.13 6.30 29.43
C CYS A 289 -8.15 5.14 29.50
N VAL A 290 -9.42 5.40 29.25
CA VAL A 290 -10.49 4.38 29.21
C VAL A 290 -10.22 3.36 28.08
N GLN A 291 -9.79 3.82 26.90
CA GLN A 291 -9.52 2.91 25.78
C GLN A 291 -8.30 2.02 25.99
N TYR A 292 -7.25 2.53 26.64
CA TYR A 292 -6.03 1.76 26.94
C TYR A 292 -6.17 0.87 28.18
N THR A 293 -7.06 1.20 29.12
CA THR A 293 -7.35 0.35 30.29
C THR A 293 -8.37 -0.75 29.97
N TYR A 294 -9.30 -0.52 29.04
CA TYR A 294 -10.29 -1.51 28.58
C TYR A 294 -9.90 -2.21 27.26
N THR A 295 -8.62 -2.34 26.93
CA THR A 295 -8.23 -3.44 26.04
C THR A 295 -8.50 -4.73 26.79
N PRO A 296 -9.45 -5.57 26.37
CA PRO A 296 -9.72 -6.81 27.07
C PRO A 296 -8.43 -7.62 27.02
N SER A 297 -7.83 -7.86 28.18
CA SER A 297 -6.85 -8.92 28.35
C SER A 297 -7.59 -10.23 28.12
N LEU A 298 -7.82 -10.58 26.86
CA LEU A 298 -8.18 -11.93 26.46
C LEU A 298 -7.02 -12.80 26.95
N ARG A 299 -7.25 -13.52 28.05
CA ARG A 299 -6.29 -14.46 28.64
C ARG A 299 -5.98 -15.54 27.60
N LEU A 300 -5.01 -15.26 26.73
CA LEU A 300 -4.33 -16.27 25.95
C LEU A 300 -3.33 -16.94 26.90
N GLY A 301 -3.75 -18.06 27.48
CA GLY A 301 -2.89 -18.92 28.28
C GLY A 301 -1.83 -19.58 27.42
N LYS A 302 -0.76 -18.86 27.08
CA LYS A 302 0.55 -19.43 26.69
C LYS A 302 1.64 -18.46 27.17
N LYS A 303 2.65 -19.01 27.86
CA LYS A 303 3.85 -18.27 28.28
C LYS A 303 4.51 -17.65 27.04
N PHE A 304 4.65 -16.33 27.04
CA PHE A 304 5.30 -15.58 25.97
C PHE A 304 6.83 -15.61 26.17
N SER A 305 7.55 -16.01 25.12
CA SER A 305 8.99 -15.76 24.95
C SER A 305 9.15 -14.51 24.07
N PRO A 306 10.03 -13.55 24.40
CA PRO A 306 10.28 -12.40 23.56
C PRO A 306 11.22 -12.81 22.42
N ALA A 307 10.66 -13.39 21.36
CA ALA A 307 11.42 -13.74 20.17
C ALA A 307 10.73 -13.22 18.91
N SER A 308 11.48 -12.39 18.18
CA SER A 308 11.27 -11.97 16.80
C SER A 308 10.06 -11.09 16.47
N TYR A 309 10.23 -9.80 16.71
CA TYR A 309 9.46 -8.75 16.05
C TYR A 309 9.87 -8.68 14.58
N TYR A 310 8.97 -9.04 13.65
CA TYR A 310 9.16 -8.81 12.22
C TYR A 310 8.20 -7.70 11.77
N PRO A 311 8.69 -6.56 11.27
CA PRO A 311 7.82 -5.55 10.69
C PRO A 311 7.35 -6.01 9.30
N CYS A 312 6.08 -6.44 9.23
CA CYS A 312 5.34 -6.64 7.98
C CYS A 312 4.93 -5.27 7.41
N SER A 313 5.87 -4.56 6.80
CA SER A 313 5.64 -3.65 5.67
C SER A 313 6.95 -2.96 5.25
N ILE A 314 7.12 -2.84 3.94
CA ILE A 314 8.20 -2.20 3.18
C ILE A 314 8.53 -0.75 3.65
N ASN A 315 7.69 -0.14 4.48
CA ASN A 315 7.90 1.22 5.02
C ASN A 315 8.92 1.31 6.18
N GLU A 316 9.63 0.22 6.52
CA GLU A 316 10.70 0.21 7.54
C GLU A 316 12.07 -0.19 6.98
N ILE A 317 12.29 -0.02 5.67
CA ILE A 317 13.63 -0.16 5.12
C ILE A 317 14.52 0.94 5.72
N PRO A 318 15.63 0.58 6.41
CA PRO A 318 16.61 1.58 6.80
C PRO A 318 17.12 2.24 5.52
N ARG A 319 16.87 3.56 5.39
CA ARG A 319 17.54 4.33 4.35
C ARG A 319 19.04 4.19 4.62
N PRO A 320 19.88 3.78 3.66
CA PRO A 320 21.32 3.83 3.88
C PRO A 320 21.67 5.26 4.27
N ASN A 321 22.42 5.41 5.37
CA ASN A 321 23.06 6.67 5.73
C ASN A 321 23.93 7.06 4.53
N LEU A 322 23.41 7.92 3.67
CA LEU A 322 24.23 8.74 2.81
C LEU A 322 24.93 9.71 3.76
N ASP A 323 26.16 9.37 4.09
CA ASP A 323 27.13 10.24 4.74
C ASP A 323 27.43 11.40 3.78
N LEU A 324 26.47 12.33 3.69
CA LEU A 324 26.66 13.63 3.08
C LEU A 324 27.24 14.49 4.18
N GLY A 325 28.57 14.57 4.16
CA GLY A 325 29.35 15.40 5.06
C GLY A 325 28.70 16.78 5.23
N ASP A 326 28.56 17.16 6.49
CA ASP A 326 28.21 18.50 6.94
C ASP A 326 28.98 19.52 6.11
N HIS A 327 28.27 20.37 5.37
CA HIS A 327 28.66 21.75 5.08
C HIS A 327 27.60 22.47 4.21
N TRP A 328 27.07 23.59 4.76
CA TRP A 328 26.39 24.72 4.10
C TRP A 328 24.91 24.54 3.65
N ILE A 329 23.96 25.47 3.79
CA ILE A 329 23.85 26.86 4.29
C ILE A 329 22.37 27.13 4.63
N LEU A 330 22.14 27.87 5.72
CA LEU A 330 20.91 28.59 6.04
C LEU A 330 20.47 29.52 4.90
N GLY A 331 19.30 29.27 4.29
CA GLY A 331 18.68 30.17 3.31
C GLY A 331 17.45 30.87 3.87
N GLN A 332 17.66 32.03 4.48
CA GLN A 332 16.62 32.98 4.87
C GLN A 332 15.97 33.65 3.65
N THR A 333 14.65 33.73 3.69
CA THR A 333 13.75 34.80 3.24
C THR A 333 14.27 35.91 2.31
N THR A 334 13.62 36.02 1.15
CA THR A 334 13.10 37.24 0.49
C THR A 334 13.57 38.61 1.02
N GLN A 335 14.23 39.42 0.18
CA GLN A 335 13.70 40.71 -0.31
C GLN A 335 14.66 41.44 -1.28
N ASN A 336 14.04 42.06 -2.27
CA ASN A 336 14.57 42.99 -3.26
C ASN A 336 15.41 44.13 -2.67
N ARG A 337 16.48 44.53 -3.36
CA ARG A 337 16.63 45.87 -3.97
C ARG A 337 17.93 45.98 -4.77
N ALA A 338 17.77 46.58 -5.95
CA ALA A 338 18.83 47.00 -6.84
C ALA A 338 19.75 48.05 -6.20
N PHE A 339 21.03 48.04 -6.56
CA PHE A 339 21.78 49.25 -6.92
C PHE A 339 23.05 48.87 -7.69
N SER A 340 23.26 49.55 -8.81
CA SER A 340 24.48 49.51 -9.62
C SER A 340 25.63 50.20 -8.90
N LEU A 341 26.85 49.73 -9.14
CA LEU A 341 28.04 50.52 -9.50
C LEU A 341 29.32 49.71 -9.27
N GLY A 342 30.03 49.46 -10.36
CA GLY A 342 31.43 49.91 -10.42
C GLY A 342 32.53 48.99 -9.92
N VAL A 343 33.32 48.54 -10.91
CA VAL A 343 34.78 48.75 -10.96
C VAL A 343 35.70 47.68 -10.34
N LYS A 344 36.52 47.14 -11.27
CA LYS A 344 37.90 46.62 -11.20
C LYS A 344 38.17 45.19 -10.73
N MET A 345 38.44 44.38 -11.77
CA MET A 345 39.58 43.46 -11.90
C MET A 345 40.74 43.72 -10.91
N ARG A 346 41.23 42.63 -10.30
CA ARG A 346 42.66 42.31 -10.30
C ARG A 346 42.87 40.80 -10.25
N ILE A 347 43.57 40.33 -11.26
CA ILE A 347 44.21 39.01 -11.37
C ILE A 347 45.51 39.07 -10.56
N ALA A 348 45.82 38.04 -9.78
CA ALA A 348 47.18 37.51 -9.63
C ALA A 348 47.17 36.11 -8.97
N PRO A 349 47.99 35.16 -9.46
CA PRO A 349 48.03 33.76 -9.04
C PRO A 349 49.23 33.45 -8.13
N LEU A 350 49.26 32.26 -7.51
CA LEU A 350 50.47 31.51 -7.07
C LEU A 350 49.95 30.11 -6.61
N ILE A 351 50.14 29.04 -7.40
CA ILE A 351 51.32 28.15 -7.42
C ILE A 351 51.70 27.69 -6.00
N SER A 352 51.28 26.50 -5.62
CA SER A 352 52.06 25.24 -5.75
C SER A 352 51.14 24.05 -5.52
#